data_AF-A0AAU9LVM0-F1
#
_entry.id   AF-A0AAU9LVM0-F1
#
_cell.length_a   1.000
_cell.length_b   1.000
_cell.length_c   1.000
_cell.angle_alpha   90.00
_cell.angle_beta   90.00
_cell.angle_gamma   90.00
#
_symmetry.space_group_name_H-M   'P 1'
#
loop_
_entity.id
_entity.type
_entity.pdbx_description
1 polymer ?
#
loop_
_entity_poly.entity_id
_entity_poly.type
_entity_poly.pdbx_seq_one_letter_code
_entity_poly.pdbx_strand_id
1 'polypeptide(L)'
;MVPGVLTHSSVFSSVEHIIRRMTKVTPEVDNEMQMQAVLSVSADASFTSNKFPKYKLGPDNQILDEATMDSKGPPLKEIVAQETDQLSEQHERLSVRDLASKFDKNLSAAAKLSDEAKLREVASLEGHVLLKKLRDALEYLRGRLAGRNKEDVEKAISMVEALAVKLTQNEGELIQEKFEVKKLANFLKQASEDAKKLVNQERSFACAEIESAKAVVRRIGEALVEQERVSLTSGKQEMEEMVEEIQQARRIRLMHQPCKVMDMEHELRALRLQIQEKSAFSVKLQQELLLKKLTEENKLSLYSLGDSGNLGSILRLQPSSEEAMELSKCSIQWFRLSSQCSRRELISGANKSVYAPEPYDVGRILQVDIISNGQKSTVTTTSPIQPAVGLESYVESLSRKSNSEFSVVISQMNGRNYSSHSAHLLRVGKMRMKLSKGWITKARDAYSSTSMQLCGFRGGGNLAGKSLFWQSRKGQSFVLVFESERERNAAIVLARRHALDCNVVLAGPDDQASLYLL
;
A
#
# COMPACT_ATOMS: atom_id res chain seq x y z
N MET A 1 -5.96 57.35 -30.88
CA MET A 1 -7.38 57.27 -31.27
C MET A 1 -8.05 56.20 -30.41
N VAL A 2 -9.02 56.62 -29.61
CA VAL A 2 -10.00 55.83 -28.83
C VAL A 2 -11.35 56.14 -29.51
N PRO A 3 -12.28 55.19 -29.74
CA PRO A 3 -13.08 54.47 -28.72
C PRO A 3 -13.27 52.98 -29.06
N GLY A 4 -13.78 52.07 -28.22
CA GLY A 4 -14.50 52.17 -26.95
C GLY A 4 -15.65 51.15 -26.96
N VAL A 5 -15.71 50.33 -25.90
CA VAL A 5 -16.92 49.71 -25.30
C VAL A 5 -17.49 48.43 -25.95
N LEU A 6 -17.41 47.32 -25.19
CA LEU A 6 -18.53 46.54 -24.64
C LEU A 6 -17.94 45.32 -23.87
N THR A 7 -17.71 45.47 -22.55
CA THR A 7 -18.52 44.91 -21.44
C THR A 7 -18.46 43.39 -21.27
N HIS A 8 -17.90 42.92 -20.14
CA HIS A 8 -18.68 42.12 -19.18
C HIS A 8 -18.05 42.24 -17.79
N SER A 9 -18.67 43.10 -16.97
CA SER A 9 -18.61 43.05 -15.52
C SER A 9 -19.66 42.08 -14.98
N SER A 10 -19.49 41.77 -13.69
CA SER A 10 -20.40 41.12 -12.75
C SER A 10 -20.62 39.61 -12.93
N VAL A 11 -20.10 38.72 -12.07
CA VAL A 11 -20.17 38.66 -10.59
C VAL A 11 -21.62 38.44 -10.14
N PHE A 12 -21.86 37.21 -9.66
CA PHE A 12 -22.86 36.80 -8.68
C PHE A 12 -24.32 36.66 -9.13
N SER A 13 -24.65 35.42 -9.51
CA SER A 13 -25.87 34.71 -9.11
C SER A 13 -25.78 33.31 -9.74
N SER A 14 -25.21 32.30 -9.10
CA SER A 14 -26.00 31.41 -8.24
C SER A 14 -25.11 30.36 -7.57
N VAL A 15 -24.16 30.81 -6.74
CA VAL A 15 -23.72 30.02 -5.59
C VAL A 15 -24.73 30.31 -4.48
N GLU A 16 -25.98 29.82 -4.62
CA GLU A 16 -27.02 29.65 -3.56
C GLU A 16 -28.45 29.38 -4.12
N HIS A 17 -28.61 28.52 -5.13
CA HIS A 17 -29.90 27.86 -5.47
C HIS A 17 -29.54 26.82 -6.52
N ILE A 18 -29.25 25.57 -6.19
CA ILE A 18 -30.23 24.50 -5.97
C ILE A 18 -29.68 23.56 -4.87
N ILE A 19 -29.72 24.03 -3.63
CA ILE A 19 -30.05 23.17 -2.47
C ILE A 19 -31.53 23.44 -2.18
N ARG A 20 -32.43 22.91 -3.03
CA ARG A 20 -33.86 22.67 -2.69
C ARG A 20 -34.63 22.05 -3.86
N ARG A 21 -34.74 20.72 -3.82
CA ARG A 21 -35.78 19.82 -4.37
C ARG A 21 -35.10 18.44 -4.34
N MET A 22 -35.41 17.48 -3.47
CA MET A 22 -36.69 17.13 -2.88
C MET A 22 -36.51 16.67 -1.43
N THR A 23 -37.23 17.34 -0.55
CA THR A 23 -37.86 16.77 0.64
C THR A 23 -38.65 15.50 0.30
N LYS A 24 -38.60 14.54 1.23
CA LYS A 24 -39.66 13.58 1.60
C LYS A 24 -40.60 13.13 0.47
N VAL A 25 -40.43 11.89 0.03
CA VAL A 25 -41.56 10.98 -0.22
C VAL A 25 -41.12 9.56 0.16
N THR A 26 -41.62 9.10 1.30
CA THR A 26 -41.82 7.68 1.65
C THR A 26 -42.61 7.01 0.52
N PRO A 27 -42.26 5.82 0.01
CA PRO A 27 -43.26 4.92 -0.48
C PRO A 27 -43.83 4.18 0.73
N GLU A 28 -45.05 4.57 1.07
CA GLU A 28 -45.96 3.75 1.83
C GLU A 28 -45.98 2.33 1.28
N VAL A 29 -46.06 1.42 2.24
CA VAL A 29 -46.54 0.06 2.09
C VAL A 29 -47.97 0.11 1.55
N ASP A 30 -48.15 -0.38 0.33
CA ASP A 30 -49.37 -1.01 -0.17
C ASP A 30 -48.85 -2.26 -0.91
N ASN A 31 -48.72 -3.42 -0.27
CA ASN A 31 -49.78 -4.33 0.18
C ASN A 31 -50.85 -4.61 -0.89
N GLU A 32 -50.41 -5.14 -2.03
CA GLU A 32 -51.24 -6.10 -2.77
C GLU A 32 -50.72 -7.52 -2.53
N MET A 33 -51.58 -8.29 -1.87
CA MET A 33 -51.46 -9.71 -1.56
C MET A 33 -51.03 -10.53 -2.77
N GLN A 34 -49.81 -11.08 -2.72
CA GLN A 34 -49.57 -12.42 -3.25
C GLN A 34 -49.32 -13.37 -2.08
N MET A 35 -50.44 -13.95 -1.64
CA MET A 35 -50.45 -15.24 -0.95
C MET A 35 -49.67 -16.24 -1.79
N GLN A 36 -48.42 -16.51 -1.43
CA GLN A 36 -47.80 -17.76 -1.82
C GLN A 36 -46.87 -18.25 -0.72
N ALA A 37 -47.44 -19.19 0.03
CA ALA A 37 -46.77 -20.21 0.83
C ALA A 37 -45.49 -19.76 1.54
N VAL A 38 -45.61 -19.57 2.85
CA VAL A 38 -44.56 -20.00 3.77
C VAL A 38 -44.21 -21.43 3.37
N LEU A 39 -43.15 -21.58 2.57
CA LEU A 39 -42.46 -22.85 2.40
C LEU A 39 -41.83 -23.09 3.76
N SER A 40 -42.60 -23.74 4.63
CA SER A 40 -42.11 -24.49 5.75
C SER A 40 -40.90 -25.27 5.25
N VAL A 41 -39.73 -24.83 5.71
CA VAL A 41 -38.45 -25.50 5.50
C VAL A 41 -38.67 -26.97 5.83
N SER A 42 -38.29 -27.85 4.91
CA SER A 42 -38.31 -29.30 5.12
C SER A 42 -37.74 -29.61 6.50
N ALA A 43 -38.42 -30.50 7.25
CA ALA A 43 -38.05 -30.91 8.59
C ALA A 43 -36.69 -31.64 8.68
N ASP A 44 -35.97 -31.78 7.56
CA ASP A 44 -34.70 -32.50 7.45
C ASP A 44 -33.46 -31.60 7.41
N ALA A 45 -33.59 -30.31 7.76
CA ALA A 45 -32.44 -29.44 7.98
C ALA A 45 -31.93 -29.56 9.43
N SER A 46 -31.05 -30.54 9.71
CA SER A 46 -30.33 -30.57 10.98
C SER A 46 -29.13 -29.63 10.93
N PHE A 47 -29.24 -28.45 11.55
CA PHE A 47 -28.06 -27.65 11.85
C PHE A 47 -27.27 -28.35 12.96
N THR A 48 -25.98 -28.60 12.75
CA THR A 48 -25.10 -29.23 13.75
C THR A 48 -24.87 -28.34 15.00
N SER A 49 -25.25 -27.06 14.94
CA SER A 49 -25.23 -26.13 16.08
C SER A 49 -26.14 -24.92 15.83
N ASN A 50 -26.94 -24.53 16.83
CA ASN A 50 -27.73 -23.27 16.84
C ASN A 50 -26.92 -22.06 17.39
N LYS A 51 -25.59 -22.06 17.27
CA LYS A 51 -24.72 -20.98 17.79
C LYS A 51 -23.75 -20.50 16.72
N PHE A 52 -23.57 -19.18 16.63
CA PHE A 52 -22.52 -18.57 15.80
C PHE A 52 -21.12 -18.98 16.28
N PRO A 53 -20.16 -19.20 15.37
CA PRO A 53 -18.78 -19.51 15.73
C PRO A 53 -18.17 -18.36 16.55
N LYS A 54 -17.52 -18.70 17.67
CA LYS A 54 -16.73 -17.72 18.44
C LYS A 54 -15.32 -17.71 17.88
N TYR A 55 -14.95 -16.64 17.19
CA TYR A 55 -13.57 -16.38 16.79
C TYR A 55 -12.99 -15.21 17.61
N LYS A 56 -11.66 -15.21 17.80
CA LYS A 56 -10.92 -14.05 18.33
C LYS A 56 -10.12 -13.43 17.19
N LEU A 57 -10.27 -12.11 16.99
CA LEU A 57 -9.50 -11.32 16.02
C LEU A 57 -8.27 -10.73 16.70
N GLY A 58 -7.10 -10.88 16.07
CA GLY A 58 -5.88 -10.16 16.43
C GLY A 58 -5.80 -8.77 15.78
N PRO A 59 -4.73 -7.99 16.05
CA PRO A 59 -4.44 -6.77 15.29
C PRO A 59 -4.37 -7.09 13.79
N ASP A 60 -4.92 -6.22 12.95
CA ASP A 60 -5.09 -6.39 11.50
C ASP A 60 -6.14 -7.43 11.04
N ASN A 61 -7.15 -7.72 11.87
CA ASN A 61 -8.29 -8.59 11.53
C ASN A 61 -7.91 -10.04 11.16
N GLN A 62 -6.76 -10.54 11.63
CA GLN A 62 -6.39 -11.95 11.44
C GLN A 62 -7.10 -12.84 12.48
N ILE A 63 -7.76 -13.90 12.02
CA ILE A 63 -8.41 -14.91 12.85
C ILE A 63 -7.30 -15.80 13.44
N LEU A 64 -7.15 -15.81 14.78
CA LEU A 64 -6.03 -16.49 15.45
C LEU A 64 -6.34 -17.93 15.90
N ASP A 65 -7.61 -18.25 16.16
CA ASP A 65 -8.04 -19.59 16.59
C ASP A 65 -9.14 -20.09 15.66
N GLU A 66 -8.80 -21.03 14.78
CA GLU A 66 -9.76 -21.84 14.06
C GLU A 66 -10.06 -23.07 14.92
N ALA A 67 -11.22 -23.08 15.60
CA ALA A 67 -11.66 -24.29 16.29
C ALA A 67 -11.85 -25.37 15.23
N THR A 68 -11.03 -26.42 15.27
CA THR A 68 -11.18 -27.64 14.45
C THR A 68 -12.50 -28.32 14.82
N MET A 69 -13.58 -27.86 14.20
CA MET A 69 -14.83 -28.60 14.15
C MET A 69 -14.61 -29.71 13.12
N ASP A 70 -14.46 -30.95 13.58
CA ASP A 70 -14.55 -32.14 12.75
C ASP A 70 -15.97 -32.19 12.14
N SER A 71 -16.14 -31.50 11.02
CA SER A 71 -17.36 -31.48 10.22
C SER A 71 -17.37 -32.66 9.27
N LYS A 72 -17.54 -33.86 9.82
CA LYS A 72 -18.00 -34.98 9.02
C LYS A 72 -19.43 -35.30 9.43
N GLY A 73 -20.38 -34.91 8.59
CA GLY A 73 -21.65 -35.62 8.53
C GLY A 73 -21.40 -37.13 8.31
N PRO A 74 -22.37 -38.00 8.62
CA PRO A 74 -22.18 -39.44 8.52
C PRO A 74 -21.61 -39.78 7.12
N PRO A 75 -20.51 -40.54 7.03
CA PRO A 75 -19.92 -40.88 5.75
C PRO A 75 -20.95 -41.63 4.90
N LEU A 76 -21.00 -41.35 3.59
CA LEU A 76 -21.93 -41.98 2.63
C LEU A 76 -21.99 -43.51 2.79
N LYS A 77 -20.88 -44.13 3.19
CA LYS A 77 -20.74 -45.56 3.48
C LYS A 77 -21.68 -46.06 4.59
N GLU A 78 -21.97 -45.24 5.59
CA GLU A 78 -22.82 -45.57 6.74
C GLU A 78 -24.31 -45.46 6.36
N ILE A 79 -24.67 -44.47 5.55
CA ILE A 79 -26.03 -44.34 4.98
C ILE A 79 -26.32 -45.50 4.03
N VAL A 80 -25.37 -45.83 3.14
CA VAL A 80 -25.48 -46.98 2.23
C VAL A 80 -25.61 -48.29 3.01
N ALA A 81 -24.85 -48.47 4.09
CA ALA A 81 -24.98 -49.66 4.95
C ALA A 81 -26.38 -49.75 5.59
N GLN A 82 -26.88 -48.64 6.13
CA GLN A 82 -28.18 -48.59 6.79
C GLN A 82 -29.36 -48.88 5.83
N GLU A 83 -29.32 -48.36 4.59
CA GLU A 83 -30.31 -48.70 3.56
C GLU A 83 -30.19 -50.15 3.08
N THR A 84 -28.96 -50.67 2.96
CA THR A 84 -28.72 -52.06 2.56
C THR A 84 -29.30 -53.04 3.60
N ASP A 85 -29.15 -52.71 4.89
CA ASP A 85 -29.70 -53.51 5.98
C ASP A 85 -31.24 -53.47 5.99
N GLN A 86 -31.86 -52.31 5.75
CA GLN A 86 -33.33 -52.19 5.64
C GLN A 86 -33.90 -52.96 4.44
N LEU A 87 -33.21 -52.95 3.29
CA LEU A 87 -33.62 -53.73 2.11
C LEU A 87 -33.49 -55.24 2.36
N SER A 88 -32.48 -55.66 3.11
CA SER A 88 -32.29 -57.07 3.50
C SER A 88 -33.44 -57.55 4.39
N GLU A 89 -33.87 -56.73 5.36
CA GLU A 89 -34.94 -57.05 6.30
C GLU A 89 -36.32 -57.17 5.62
N GLN A 90 -36.57 -56.42 4.54
CA GLN A 90 -37.79 -56.54 3.74
C GLN A 90 -37.86 -57.85 2.92
N HIS A 91 -36.71 -58.40 2.51
CA HIS A 91 -36.65 -59.60 1.67
C HIS A 91 -37.07 -60.90 2.40
N GLU A 92 -37.09 -60.92 3.74
CA GLU A 92 -37.48 -62.10 4.53
C GLU A 92 -39.00 -62.34 4.63
N ARG A 93 -39.86 -61.38 4.26
CA ARG A 93 -41.33 -61.48 4.46
C ARG A 93 -42.08 -62.26 3.35
N LEU A 94 -41.68 -63.50 3.05
CA LEU A 94 -42.18 -64.42 2.00
C LEU A 94 -41.37 -64.33 0.69
N SER A 95 -40.20 -64.96 0.67
CA SER A 95 -39.41 -65.11 -0.55
C SER A 95 -40.14 -65.99 -1.56
N VAL A 96 -40.20 -65.56 -2.83
CA VAL A 96 -40.69 -66.37 -3.97
C VAL A 96 -40.02 -67.75 -4.03
N ARG A 97 -38.78 -67.85 -3.52
CA ARG A 97 -38.02 -69.10 -3.39
C ARG A 97 -38.70 -70.09 -2.44
N ASP A 98 -39.25 -69.61 -1.33
CA ASP A 98 -39.93 -70.47 -0.34
C ASP A 98 -41.27 -70.97 -0.87
N LEU A 99 -42.01 -70.12 -1.60
CA LEU A 99 -43.23 -70.56 -2.30
C LEU A 99 -42.92 -71.63 -3.35
N ALA A 100 -41.90 -71.41 -4.20
CA ALA A 100 -41.51 -72.38 -5.21
C ALA A 100 -41.13 -73.74 -4.59
N SER A 101 -40.35 -73.74 -3.51
CA SER A 101 -39.96 -74.99 -2.82
C SER A 101 -41.15 -75.74 -2.20
N LYS A 102 -42.18 -75.02 -1.73
CA LYS A 102 -43.42 -75.62 -1.20
C LYS A 102 -44.28 -76.20 -2.31
N PHE A 103 -44.35 -75.53 -3.46
CA PHE A 103 -45.07 -76.02 -4.64
C PHE A 103 -44.45 -77.29 -5.22
N ASP A 104 -43.13 -77.35 -5.36
CA ASP A 104 -42.43 -78.54 -5.87
C ASP A 104 -42.63 -79.75 -4.95
N LYS A 105 -42.59 -79.53 -3.62
CA LYS A 105 -42.90 -80.58 -2.62
C LYS A 105 -44.33 -81.10 -2.76
N ASN A 106 -45.30 -80.22 -2.96
CA ASN A 106 -46.70 -80.60 -3.13
C ASN A 106 -46.94 -81.35 -4.46
N LEU A 107 -46.31 -80.92 -5.55
CA LEU A 107 -46.35 -81.63 -6.84
C LEU A 107 -45.75 -83.04 -6.74
N SER A 108 -44.61 -83.18 -6.04
CA SER A 108 -43.98 -84.47 -5.78
C SER A 108 -44.85 -85.40 -4.91
N ALA A 109 -45.54 -84.85 -3.90
CA ALA A 109 -46.48 -85.61 -3.09
C ALA A 109 -47.69 -86.11 -3.89
N ALA A 110 -48.24 -85.28 -4.79
CA ALA A 110 -49.35 -85.67 -5.67
C ALA A 110 -48.96 -86.79 -6.65
N ALA A 111 -47.73 -86.78 -7.18
CA ALA A 111 -47.22 -87.84 -8.05
C ALA A 111 -47.16 -89.21 -7.32
N LYS A 112 -46.73 -89.22 -6.05
CA LYS A 112 -46.68 -90.45 -5.24
C LYS A 112 -48.05 -91.07 -4.98
N LEU A 113 -49.08 -90.24 -4.74
CA LEU A 113 -50.47 -90.71 -4.57
C LEU A 113 -51.03 -91.37 -5.84
N SER A 114 -50.63 -90.86 -7.02
CA SER A 114 -51.02 -91.48 -8.30
C SER A 114 -50.40 -92.85 -8.52
N ASP A 115 -49.21 -93.13 -7.98
CA ASP A 115 -48.56 -94.44 -8.12
C ASP A 115 -49.16 -95.46 -7.15
N GLU A 116 -49.57 -95.04 -5.95
CA GLU A 116 -50.28 -95.90 -5.00
C GLU A 116 -51.66 -96.34 -5.52
N ALA A 117 -52.34 -95.49 -6.28
CA ALA A 117 -53.59 -95.84 -6.96
C ALA A 117 -53.41 -96.97 -8.01
N LYS A 118 -52.25 -97.07 -8.69
CA LYS A 118 -51.96 -98.14 -9.66
C LYS A 118 -51.83 -99.52 -9.00
N LEU A 119 -51.35 -99.57 -7.75
CA LEU A 119 -51.23 -100.84 -7.01
C LEU A 119 -52.60 -101.41 -6.62
N ARG A 120 -53.60 -100.55 -6.35
CA ARG A 120 -54.98 -101.00 -6.05
C ARG A 120 -55.71 -101.59 -7.27
N GLU A 121 -55.39 -101.13 -8.48
CA GLU A 121 -55.97 -101.62 -9.75
C GLU A 121 -55.60 -103.09 -10.02
N VAL A 122 -54.36 -103.49 -9.71
CA VAL A 122 -53.88 -104.88 -9.84
C VAL A 122 -54.62 -105.82 -8.87
N ALA A 123 -54.91 -105.35 -7.65
CA ALA A 123 -55.66 -106.14 -6.66
C ALA A 123 -57.16 -106.33 -7.03
N SER A 124 -57.76 -105.39 -7.77
CA SER A 124 -59.17 -105.48 -8.20
C SER A 124 -59.38 -106.58 -9.26
N LEU A 125 -58.46 -106.70 -10.22
CA LEU A 125 -58.50 -107.73 -11.27
C LEU A 125 -58.44 -109.16 -10.70
N GLU A 126 -57.68 -109.36 -9.61
CA GLU A 126 -57.59 -110.65 -8.92
C GLU A 126 -58.89 -111.00 -8.16
N GLY A 127 -59.61 -109.99 -7.66
CA GLY A 127 -60.93 -110.14 -7.03
C GLY A 127 -62.01 -110.67 -7.98
N HIS A 128 -62.06 -110.21 -9.23
CA HIS A 128 -62.99 -110.73 -10.24
C HIS A 128 -62.73 -112.20 -10.59
N VAL A 129 -61.45 -112.58 -10.69
CA VAL A 129 -61.06 -113.97 -10.95
C VAL A 129 -61.48 -114.88 -9.79
N LEU A 130 -61.31 -114.42 -8.54
CA LEU A 130 -61.67 -115.19 -7.35
C LEU A 130 -63.18 -115.34 -7.20
N LEU A 131 -63.95 -114.26 -7.39
CA LEU A 131 -65.41 -114.29 -7.35
C LEU A 131 -66.00 -115.19 -8.44
N LYS A 132 -65.41 -115.18 -9.64
CA LYS A 132 -65.80 -116.10 -10.72
C LYS A 132 -65.59 -117.56 -10.33
N LYS A 133 -64.39 -117.91 -9.83
CA LYS A 133 -64.09 -119.27 -9.38
C LYS A 133 -65.01 -119.72 -8.25
N LEU A 134 -65.32 -118.82 -7.30
CA LEU A 134 -66.24 -119.10 -6.21
C LEU A 134 -67.66 -119.36 -6.71
N ARG A 135 -68.16 -118.52 -7.63
CA ARG A 135 -69.47 -118.73 -8.28
C ARG A 135 -69.52 -120.06 -9.01
N ASP A 136 -68.52 -120.37 -9.82
CA ASP A 136 -68.47 -121.61 -10.61
C ASP A 136 -68.43 -122.86 -9.69
N ALA A 137 -67.74 -122.79 -8.55
CA ALA A 137 -67.74 -123.85 -7.54
C ALA A 137 -69.10 -124.01 -6.83
N LEU A 138 -69.78 -122.90 -6.53
CA LEU A 138 -71.12 -122.93 -5.94
C LEU A 138 -72.17 -123.47 -6.94
N GLU A 139 -72.06 -123.14 -8.23
CA GLU A 139 -72.94 -123.67 -9.27
C GLU A 139 -72.78 -125.19 -9.45
N TYR A 140 -71.54 -125.67 -9.37
CA TYR A 140 -71.23 -127.10 -9.35
C TYR A 140 -71.85 -127.81 -8.14
N LEU A 141 -71.82 -127.19 -6.96
CA LEU A 141 -72.46 -127.73 -5.74
C LEU A 141 -73.99 -127.73 -5.86
N ARG A 142 -74.58 -126.66 -6.40
CA ARG A 142 -76.04 -126.54 -6.62
C ARG A 142 -76.62 -127.69 -7.44
N GLY A 143 -75.90 -128.14 -8.47
CA GLY A 143 -76.31 -129.27 -9.33
C GLY A 143 -76.35 -130.64 -8.64
N ARG A 144 -75.68 -130.79 -7.47
CA ARG A 144 -75.60 -132.06 -6.73
C ARG A 144 -76.45 -132.12 -5.47
N LEU A 145 -77.02 -131.00 -5.04
CA LEU A 145 -77.76 -130.88 -3.77
C LEU A 145 -79.27 -130.80 -4.01
N ALA A 146 -80.06 -131.28 -3.05
CA ALA A 146 -81.53 -131.23 -3.06
C ALA A 146 -82.08 -130.73 -1.70
N GLY A 147 -83.29 -130.17 -1.72
CA GLY A 147 -83.96 -129.61 -0.53
C GLY A 147 -83.29 -128.32 -0.02
N ARG A 148 -83.32 -128.08 1.30
CA ARG A 148 -82.82 -126.84 1.94
C ARG A 148 -81.35 -126.51 1.61
N ASN A 149 -80.49 -127.52 1.49
CA ASN A 149 -79.07 -127.32 1.16
C ASN A 149 -78.89 -126.69 -0.23
N LYS A 150 -79.82 -126.93 -1.16
CA LYS A 150 -79.80 -126.30 -2.48
C LYS A 150 -80.20 -124.82 -2.40
N GLU A 151 -81.19 -124.49 -1.58
CA GLU A 151 -81.65 -123.10 -1.35
C GLU A 151 -80.55 -122.24 -0.71
N ASP A 152 -79.80 -122.80 0.24
CA ASP A 152 -78.66 -122.10 0.86
C ASP A 152 -77.52 -121.82 -0.14
N VAL A 153 -77.23 -122.77 -1.04
CA VAL A 153 -76.25 -122.57 -2.12
C VAL A 153 -76.75 -121.55 -3.14
N GLU A 154 -78.03 -121.55 -3.49
CA GLU A 154 -78.63 -120.51 -4.35
C GLU A 154 -78.50 -119.12 -3.71
N LYS A 155 -78.75 -119.00 -2.40
CA LYS A 155 -78.56 -117.74 -1.67
C LYS A 155 -77.09 -117.29 -1.66
N ALA A 156 -76.15 -118.22 -1.49
CA ALA A 156 -74.72 -117.94 -1.57
C ALA A 156 -74.30 -117.47 -2.98
N ILE A 157 -74.84 -118.09 -4.04
CA ILE A 157 -74.62 -117.65 -5.42
C ILE A 157 -75.12 -116.21 -5.61
N SER A 158 -76.35 -115.89 -5.17
CA SER A 158 -76.88 -114.53 -5.26
C SER A 158 -76.03 -113.50 -4.48
N MET A 159 -75.45 -113.87 -3.34
CA MET A 159 -74.54 -112.99 -2.60
C MET A 159 -73.22 -112.76 -3.36
N VAL A 160 -72.67 -113.80 -3.98
CA VAL A 160 -71.45 -113.70 -4.81
C VAL A 160 -71.71 -112.85 -6.05
N GLU A 161 -72.87 -113.00 -6.69
CA GLU A 161 -73.29 -112.15 -7.81
C GLU A 161 -73.45 -110.69 -7.38
N ALA A 162 -74.08 -110.42 -6.23
CA ALA A 162 -74.20 -109.07 -5.68
C ALA A 162 -72.84 -108.44 -5.34
N LEU A 163 -71.89 -109.24 -4.84
CA LEU A 163 -70.52 -108.79 -4.60
C LEU A 163 -69.76 -108.49 -5.89
N ALA A 164 -69.94 -109.31 -6.93
CA ALA A 164 -69.35 -109.07 -8.24
C ALA A 164 -69.87 -107.75 -8.86
N VAL A 165 -71.17 -107.48 -8.77
CA VAL A 165 -71.78 -106.22 -9.23
C VAL A 165 -71.22 -105.01 -8.45
N LYS A 166 -71.13 -105.10 -7.12
CA LYS A 166 -70.53 -104.02 -6.31
C LYS A 166 -69.06 -103.78 -6.64
N LEU A 167 -68.29 -104.84 -6.90
CA LEU A 167 -66.88 -104.72 -7.27
C LEU A 167 -66.74 -104.01 -8.63
N THR A 168 -67.56 -104.36 -9.63
CA THR A 168 -67.58 -103.66 -10.92
C THR A 168 -68.00 -102.19 -10.80
N GLN A 169 -68.95 -101.87 -9.92
CA GLN A 169 -69.40 -100.49 -9.70
C GLN A 169 -68.30 -99.64 -9.06
N ASN A 170 -67.67 -100.14 -8.00
CA ASN A 170 -66.56 -99.46 -7.32
C ASN A 170 -65.35 -99.26 -8.26
N GLU A 171 -65.06 -100.22 -9.13
CA GLU A 171 -64.00 -100.08 -10.13
C GLU A 171 -64.34 -98.99 -11.16
N GLY A 172 -65.60 -98.88 -11.58
CA GLY A 172 -66.08 -97.79 -12.43
C GLY A 172 -65.91 -96.40 -11.80
N GLU A 173 -66.24 -96.25 -10.51
CA GLU A 173 -66.03 -95.01 -9.75
C GLU A 173 -64.54 -94.68 -9.62
N LEU A 174 -63.70 -95.67 -9.33
CA LEU A 174 -62.24 -95.50 -9.22
C LEU A 174 -61.61 -95.07 -10.56
N ILE A 175 -62.07 -95.63 -11.69
CA ILE A 175 -61.63 -95.23 -13.03
C ILE A 175 -62.02 -93.78 -13.33
N GLN A 176 -63.23 -93.37 -12.95
CA GLN A 176 -63.71 -92.00 -13.12
C GLN A 176 -62.91 -91.01 -12.25
N GLU A 177 -62.67 -91.34 -10.98
CA GLU A 177 -61.86 -90.52 -10.06
C GLU A 177 -60.42 -90.38 -10.56
N LYS A 178 -59.81 -91.48 -11.05
CA LYS A 178 -58.49 -91.47 -11.69
C LYS A 178 -58.44 -90.55 -12.91
N PHE A 179 -59.49 -90.52 -13.71
CA PHE A 179 -59.58 -89.63 -14.86
C PHE A 179 -59.58 -88.15 -14.42
N GLU A 180 -60.39 -87.80 -13.42
CA GLU A 180 -60.44 -86.42 -12.89
C GLU A 180 -59.13 -86.02 -12.18
N VAL A 181 -58.51 -86.90 -11.39
CA VAL A 181 -57.20 -86.66 -10.77
C VAL A 181 -56.12 -86.43 -11.83
N LYS A 182 -56.12 -87.23 -12.90
CA LYS A 182 -55.16 -87.06 -14.01
C LYS A 182 -55.37 -85.73 -14.73
N LYS A 183 -56.62 -85.33 -14.93
CA LYS A 183 -56.98 -84.03 -15.50
C LYS A 183 -56.51 -82.87 -14.61
N LEU A 184 -56.72 -82.95 -13.30
CA LEU A 184 -56.28 -81.94 -12.33
C LEU A 184 -54.74 -81.85 -12.26
N ALA A 185 -54.04 -82.98 -12.26
CA ALA A 185 -52.57 -83.02 -12.28
C ALA A 185 -52.00 -82.33 -13.53
N ASN A 186 -52.63 -82.52 -14.69
CA ASN A 186 -52.24 -81.83 -15.92
C ASN A 186 -52.46 -80.31 -15.83
N PHE A 187 -53.59 -79.85 -15.28
CA PHE A 187 -53.82 -78.42 -15.06
C PHE A 187 -52.82 -77.82 -14.07
N LEU A 188 -52.50 -78.53 -12.99
CA LEU A 188 -51.55 -78.05 -11.99
C LEU A 188 -50.12 -77.97 -12.55
N LYS A 189 -49.74 -78.95 -13.39
CA LYS A 189 -48.47 -78.91 -14.12
C LYS A 189 -48.39 -77.73 -15.09
N GLN A 190 -49.46 -77.48 -15.84
CA GLN A 190 -49.52 -76.34 -16.77
C GLN A 190 -49.43 -75.01 -16.02
N ALA A 191 -50.21 -74.82 -14.95
CA ALA A 191 -50.17 -73.62 -14.12
C ALA A 191 -48.79 -73.39 -13.48
N SER A 192 -48.11 -74.46 -13.04
CA SER A 192 -46.75 -74.37 -12.50
C SER A 192 -45.73 -73.93 -13.56
N GLU A 193 -45.81 -74.47 -14.78
CA GLU A 193 -44.93 -74.07 -15.88
C GLU A 193 -45.18 -72.62 -16.32
N ASP A 194 -46.44 -72.19 -16.38
CA ASP A 194 -46.80 -70.82 -16.74
C ASP A 194 -46.34 -69.83 -15.67
N ALA A 195 -46.50 -70.15 -14.38
CA ALA A 195 -45.96 -69.34 -13.28
C ALA A 195 -44.43 -69.25 -13.34
N LYS A 196 -43.73 -70.35 -13.63
CA LYS A 196 -42.27 -70.38 -13.76
C LYS A 196 -41.79 -69.52 -14.92
N LYS A 197 -42.48 -69.55 -16.06
CA LYS A 197 -42.17 -68.68 -17.21
C LYS A 197 -42.34 -67.21 -16.85
N LEU A 198 -43.45 -66.84 -16.21
CA LEU A 198 -43.74 -65.45 -15.82
C LEU A 198 -42.68 -64.92 -14.85
N VAL A 199 -42.32 -65.70 -13.82
CA VAL A 199 -41.27 -65.31 -12.87
C VAL A 199 -39.91 -65.12 -13.57
N ASN A 200 -39.54 -66.01 -14.48
CA ASN A 200 -38.29 -65.87 -15.22
C ASN A 200 -38.30 -64.65 -16.16
N GLN A 201 -39.43 -64.35 -16.78
CA GLN A 201 -39.60 -63.19 -17.63
C GLN A 201 -39.48 -61.89 -16.84
N GLU A 202 -40.20 -61.76 -15.72
CA GLU A 202 -40.08 -60.60 -14.82
C GLU A 202 -38.67 -60.43 -14.26
N ARG A 203 -38.02 -61.53 -13.87
CA ARG A 203 -36.62 -61.50 -13.45
C ARG A 203 -35.70 -60.99 -14.55
N SER A 204 -35.93 -61.38 -15.80
CA SER A 204 -35.13 -60.90 -16.93
C SER A 204 -35.35 -59.41 -17.21
N PHE A 205 -36.58 -58.92 -17.09
CA PHE A 205 -36.90 -57.49 -17.23
C PHE A 205 -36.26 -56.66 -16.12
N ALA A 206 -36.39 -57.08 -14.87
CA ALA A 206 -35.76 -56.41 -13.74
C ALA A 206 -34.23 -56.36 -13.88
N CYS A 207 -33.59 -57.45 -14.32
CA CYS A 207 -32.14 -57.45 -14.59
C CYS A 207 -31.76 -56.48 -15.71
N ALA A 208 -32.54 -56.38 -16.79
CA ALA A 208 -32.28 -55.46 -17.88
C ALA A 208 -32.44 -53.99 -17.44
N GLU A 209 -33.45 -53.67 -16.65
CA GLU A 209 -33.68 -52.33 -16.11
C GLU A 209 -32.57 -51.90 -15.14
N ILE A 210 -32.12 -52.81 -14.26
CA ILE A 210 -30.99 -52.56 -13.36
C ILE A 210 -29.70 -52.28 -14.14
N GLU A 211 -29.39 -53.07 -15.17
CA GLU A 211 -28.19 -52.83 -15.98
C GLU A 211 -28.27 -51.53 -16.77
N SER A 212 -29.46 -51.17 -17.27
CA SER A 212 -29.70 -49.87 -17.89
C SER A 212 -29.45 -48.71 -16.91
N ALA A 213 -29.99 -48.80 -15.69
CA ALA A 213 -29.79 -47.80 -14.65
C ALA A 213 -28.32 -47.65 -14.26
N LYS A 214 -27.58 -48.77 -14.11
CA LYS A 214 -26.13 -48.74 -13.85
C LYS A 214 -25.35 -48.06 -14.97
N ALA A 215 -25.72 -48.29 -16.23
CA ALA A 215 -25.08 -47.63 -17.37
C ALA A 215 -25.31 -46.11 -17.37
N VAL A 216 -26.50 -45.65 -16.96
CA VAL A 216 -26.78 -44.21 -16.77
C VAL A 216 -25.92 -43.62 -15.64
N VAL A 217 -25.87 -44.29 -14.48
CA VAL A 217 -25.06 -43.84 -13.34
C VAL A 217 -23.58 -43.74 -13.71
N ARG A 218 -23.04 -44.74 -14.44
CA ARG A 218 -21.67 -44.69 -14.95
C ARG A 218 -21.42 -43.47 -15.85
N ARG A 219 -22.32 -43.19 -16.80
CA ARG A 219 -22.19 -42.03 -17.69
C ARG A 219 -22.23 -40.71 -16.93
N ILE A 220 -23.11 -40.59 -15.94
CA ILE A 220 -23.17 -39.39 -15.08
C ILE A 220 -21.87 -39.25 -14.29
N GLY A 221 -21.35 -40.34 -13.71
CA GLY A 221 -20.08 -40.35 -13.00
C GLY A 221 -18.91 -39.92 -13.88
N GLU A 222 -18.81 -40.48 -15.09
CA GLU A 222 -17.77 -40.11 -16.08
C GLU A 222 -17.90 -38.62 -16.48
N ALA A 223 -19.11 -38.11 -16.71
CA ALA A 223 -19.36 -36.71 -17.05
C ALA A 223 -19.00 -35.75 -15.91
N LEU A 224 -19.29 -36.11 -14.65
CA LEU A 224 -18.94 -35.30 -13.48
C LEU A 224 -17.42 -35.22 -13.29
N VAL A 225 -16.71 -36.34 -13.45
CA VAL A 225 -15.24 -36.36 -13.37
C VAL A 225 -14.63 -35.50 -14.48
N GLU A 226 -15.18 -35.52 -15.69
CA GLU A 226 -14.69 -34.69 -16.78
C GLU A 226 -14.98 -33.20 -16.53
N GLN A 227 -16.17 -32.86 -16.01
CA GLN A 227 -16.52 -31.49 -15.63
C GLN A 227 -15.61 -30.95 -14.53
N GLU A 228 -15.29 -31.77 -13.53
CA GLU A 228 -14.36 -31.40 -12.45
C GLU A 228 -12.95 -31.12 -13.02
N ARG A 229 -12.47 -31.96 -13.95
CA ARG A 229 -11.20 -31.73 -14.65
C ARG A 229 -11.17 -30.44 -15.45
N VAL A 230 -12.21 -30.16 -16.23
CA VAL A 230 -12.32 -28.93 -17.04
C VAL A 230 -12.41 -27.69 -16.16
N SER A 231 -13.11 -27.78 -15.02
CA SER A 231 -13.22 -26.66 -14.06
C SER A 231 -11.87 -26.35 -13.38
N LEU A 232 -11.11 -27.39 -13.02
CA LEU A 232 -9.77 -27.27 -12.46
C LEU A 232 -8.76 -26.64 -13.43
N THR A 233 -8.82 -26.99 -14.72
CA THR A 233 -7.91 -26.43 -15.72
C THR A 233 -8.29 -24.99 -16.10
N SER A 234 -9.58 -24.68 -16.29
CA SER A 234 -10.06 -23.32 -16.60
C SER A 234 -9.76 -22.34 -15.47
N GLY A 235 -10.10 -22.70 -14.23
CA GLY A 235 -9.86 -21.84 -13.07
C GLY A 235 -8.37 -21.60 -12.80
N LYS A 236 -7.52 -22.58 -13.09
CA LYS A 236 -6.06 -22.42 -12.96
C LYS A 236 -5.51 -21.47 -14.03
N GLN A 237 -5.96 -21.59 -15.27
CA GLN A 237 -5.51 -20.73 -16.37
C GLN A 237 -5.96 -19.28 -16.18
N GLU A 238 -7.22 -19.04 -15.81
CA GLU A 238 -7.73 -17.69 -15.50
C GLU A 238 -7.00 -17.04 -14.32
N MET A 239 -6.69 -17.82 -13.28
CA MET A 239 -5.90 -17.34 -12.14
C MET A 239 -4.46 -16.99 -12.55
N GLU A 240 -3.84 -17.79 -13.43
CA GLU A 240 -2.48 -17.56 -13.93
C GLU A 240 -2.43 -16.30 -14.82
N GLU A 241 -3.39 -16.14 -15.74
CA GLU A 241 -3.55 -14.94 -16.57
C GLU A 241 -3.77 -13.68 -15.71
N MET A 242 -4.62 -13.76 -14.69
CA MET A 242 -4.84 -12.65 -13.75
C MET A 242 -3.56 -12.29 -12.97
N VAL A 243 -2.78 -13.30 -12.55
CA VAL A 243 -1.50 -13.07 -11.87
C VAL A 243 -0.51 -12.36 -12.80
N GLU A 244 -0.43 -12.74 -14.07
CA GLU A 244 0.41 -12.08 -15.06
C GLU A 244 -0.02 -10.62 -15.29
N GLU A 245 -1.32 -10.36 -15.45
CA GLU A 245 -1.85 -8.99 -15.60
C GLU A 245 -1.52 -8.11 -14.39
N ILE A 246 -1.71 -8.63 -13.18
CA ILE A 246 -1.36 -7.93 -11.93
C ILE A 246 0.14 -7.61 -11.89
N GLN A 247 0.99 -8.56 -12.30
CA GLN A 247 2.44 -8.35 -12.35
C GLN A 247 2.83 -7.29 -13.39
N GLN A 248 2.20 -7.29 -14.57
CA GLN A 248 2.41 -6.28 -15.60
C GLN A 248 1.97 -4.88 -15.13
N ALA A 249 0.80 -4.76 -14.51
CA ALA A 249 0.30 -3.51 -13.95
C ALA A 249 1.24 -2.95 -12.87
N ARG A 250 1.78 -3.82 -12.00
CA ARG A 250 2.80 -3.45 -11.01
C ARG A 250 4.08 -2.95 -11.67
N ARG A 251 4.56 -3.63 -12.71
CA ARG A 251 5.76 -3.22 -13.47
C ARG A 251 5.57 -1.85 -14.13
N ILE A 252 4.43 -1.64 -14.80
CA ILE A 252 4.09 -0.34 -15.41
C ILE A 252 4.08 0.75 -14.35
N ARG A 253 3.41 0.53 -13.21
CA ARG A 253 3.38 1.51 -12.11
C ARG A 253 4.77 1.86 -11.60
N LEU A 254 5.62 0.84 -11.37
CA LEU A 254 7.00 1.02 -10.91
C LEU A 254 7.89 1.74 -11.93
N MET A 255 7.64 1.57 -13.22
CA MET A 255 8.40 2.29 -14.27
C MET A 255 7.98 3.76 -14.39
N HIS A 256 6.69 4.07 -14.24
CA HIS A 256 6.17 5.43 -14.46
C HIS A 256 6.25 6.33 -13.21
N GLN A 257 6.23 5.76 -12.01
CA GLN A 257 6.31 6.53 -10.76
C GLN A 257 7.66 7.28 -10.61
N PRO A 258 8.84 6.67 -10.85
CA PRO A 258 10.11 7.38 -10.86
C PRO A 258 10.18 8.47 -11.92
N CYS A 259 9.63 8.25 -13.13
CA CYS A 259 9.64 9.26 -14.19
C CYS A 259 8.88 10.52 -13.78
N LYS A 260 7.66 10.39 -13.22
CA LYS A 260 6.88 11.55 -12.75
C LYS A 260 7.58 12.32 -11.63
N VAL A 261 8.23 11.61 -10.70
CA VAL A 261 9.00 12.24 -9.62
C VAL A 261 10.19 13.00 -10.19
N MET A 262 10.93 12.39 -11.13
CA MET A 262 12.05 13.04 -11.80
C MET A 262 11.62 14.30 -12.56
N ASP A 263 10.51 14.25 -13.31
CA ASP A 263 9.97 15.41 -14.03
C ASP A 263 9.62 16.56 -13.08
N MET A 264 8.92 16.26 -11.97
CA MET A 264 8.62 17.25 -10.92
C MET A 264 9.89 17.80 -10.26
N GLU A 265 10.92 16.97 -10.05
CA GLU A 265 12.21 17.41 -9.52
C GLU A 265 12.97 18.33 -10.51
N HIS A 266 12.86 18.08 -11.81
CA HIS A 266 13.40 18.97 -12.83
C HIS A 266 12.66 20.31 -12.86
N GLU A 267 11.32 20.30 -12.79
CA GLU A 267 10.51 21.52 -12.70
C GLU A 267 10.82 22.33 -11.44
N LEU A 268 10.91 21.67 -10.27
CA LEU A 268 11.28 22.32 -9.02
C LEU A 268 12.67 22.96 -9.09
N ARG A 269 13.64 22.29 -9.72
CA ARG A 269 14.97 22.86 -9.95
C ARG A 269 14.91 24.09 -10.85
N ALA A 270 14.15 24.04 -11.95
CA ALA A 270 13.98 25.17 -12.85
C ALA A 270 13.33 26.38 -12.14
N LEU A 271 12.28 26.15 -11.34
CA LEU A 271 11.63 27.19 -10.55
C LEU A 271 12.56 27.81 -9.50
N ARG A 272 13.36 26.98 -8.80
CA ARG A 272 14.36 27.47 -7.84
C ARG A 272 15.40 28.37 -8.52
N LEU A 273 15.90 27.99 -9.69
CA LEU A 273 16.82 28.82 -10.47
C LEU A 273 16.18 30.15 -10.87
N GLN A 274 14.94 30.15 -11.36
CA GLN A 274 14.22 31.38 -11.69
C GLN A 274 13.98 32.29 -10.48
N ILE A 275 13.64 31.73 -9.31
CA ILE A 275 13.49 32.51 -8.08
C ILE A 275 14.83 33.14 -7.69
N GLN A 276 15.92 32.38 -7.77
CA GLN A 276 17.25 32.88 -7.47
C GLN A 276 17.63 34.04 -8.41
N GLU A 277 17.45 33.87 -9.73
CA GLU A 277 17.70 34.92 -10.72
C GLU A 277 16.84 36.17 -10.48
N LYS A 278 15.53 36.01 -10.28
CA LYS A 278 14.61 37.12 -10.01
C LYS A 278 14.92 37.83 -8.71
N SER A 279 15.30 37.09 -7.66
CA SER A 279 15.71 37.68 -6.38
C SER A 279 17.00 38.50 -6.53
N ALA A 280 17.99 37.99 -7.27
CA ALA A 280 19.22 38.73 -7.55
C ALA A 280 18.95 40.01 -8.36
N PHE A 281 18.03 39.95 -9.34
CA PHE A 281 17.62 41.11 -10.10
C PHE A 281 16.87 42.14 -9.24
N SER A 282 15.98 41.68 -8.35
CA SER A 282 15.26 42.55 -7.42
C SER A 282 16.20 43.32 -6.49
N VAL A 283 17.21 42.66 -5.93
CA VAL A 283 18.23 43.31 -5.09
C VAL A 283 19.01 44.35 -5.88
N LYS A 284 19.41 44.05 -7.13
CA LYS A 284 20.09 45.03 -8.01
C LYS A 284 19.21 46.27 -8.26
N LEU A 285 17.93 46.07 -8.57
CA LEU A 285 17.01 47.18 -8.81
C LEU A 285 16.78 48.03 -7.56
N GLN A 286 16.67 47.39 -6.38
CA GLN A 286 16.58 48.10 -5.10
C GLN A 286 17.83 48.96 -4.84
N GLN A 287 19.02 48.45 -5.15
CA GLN A 287 20.27 49.21 -5.04
C GLN A 287 20.30 50.40 -6.01
N GLU A 288 19.90 50.21 -7.27
CA GLU A 288 19.82 51.31 -8.25
C GLU A 288 18.83 52.40 -7.84
N LEU A 289 17.66 52.03 -7.31
CA LEU A 289 16.67 52.98 -6.79
C LEU A 289 17.20 53.76 -5.58
N LEU A 290 17.92 53.10 -4.68
CA LEU A 290 18.57 53.74 -3.54
C LEU A 290 19.61 54.77 -4.01
N LEU A 291 20.48 54.40 -4.97
CA LEU A 291 21.49 55.29 -5.54
C LEU A 291 20.87 56.52 -6.20
N LYS A 292 19.77 56.35 -6.95
CA LYS A 292 19.04 57.49 -7.54
C LYS A 292 18.51 58.44 -6.48
N LYS A 293 17.88 57.92 -5.42
CA LYS A 293 17.38 58.75 -4.30
C LYS A 293 18.50 59.55 -3.64
N LEU A 294 19.61 58.90 -3.31
CA LEU A 294 20.78 59.55 -2.70
C LEU A 294 21.39 60.63 -3.61
N THR A 295 21.42 60.39 -4.92
CA THR A 295 21.94 61.37 -5.89
C THR A 295 21.06 62.63 -5.93
N GLU A 296 19.74 62.49 -5.89
CA GLU A 296 18.83 63.64 -5.81
C GLU A 296 18.97 64.38 -4.47
N GLU A 297 19.11 63.66 -3.35
CA GLU A 297 19.35 64.27 -2.03
C GLU A 297 20.67 65.05 -1.98
N ASN A 298 21.74 64.51 -2.58
CA ASN A 298 23.03 65.17 -2.66
C ASN A 298 22.98 66.50 -3.44
N LYS A 299 22.16 66.61 -4.51
CA LYS A 299 22.01 67.86 -5.29
C LYS A 299 21.44 69.01 -4.48
N LEU A 300 20.66 68.70 -3.44
CA LEU A 300 20.01 69.68 -2.57
C LEU A 300 20.90 70.10 -1.39
N SER A 301 22.07 69.50 -1.22
CA SER A 301 22.98 69.76 -0.10
C SER A 301 23.89 70.97 -0.36
N LEU A 302 24.17 71.74 0.70
CA LEU A 302 25.13 72.86 0.71
C LEU A 302 26.59 72.41 0.66
N TYR A 303 26.84 71.11 0.82
CA TYR A 303 28.16 70.49 0.82
C TYR A 303 28.19 69.33 -0.17
N SER A 304 29.36 69.13 -0.79
CA SER A 304 29.64 68.06 -1.74
C SER A 304 30.84 67.24 -1.28
N LEU A 305 30.98 66.05 -1.86
CA LEU A 305 32.10 65.16 -1.61
C LEU A 305 32.90 64.96 -2.89
N GLY A 306 34.23 65.05 -2.82
CA GLY A 306 35.09 64.85 -3.98
C GLY A 306 34.99 63.45 -4.62
N ASP A 307 35.07 63.40 -5.95
CA ASP A 307 34.59 62.30 -6.83
C ASP A 307 35.35 60.96 -6.78
N SER A 308 36.40 60.81 -5.96
CA SER A 308 37.20 59.57 -5.97
C SER A 308 36.70 58.54 -4.95
N GLY A 309 35.69 57.75 -5.31
CA GLY A 309 35.11 56.68 -4.48
C GLY A 309 35.85 55.34 -4.50
N ASN A 310 37.18 55.31 -4.43
CA ASN A 310 37.98 54.08 -4.54
C ASN A 310 38.77 53.81 -3.26
N LEU A 311 39.00 52.54 -2.92
CA LEU A 311 39.89 52.18 -1.83
C LEU A 311 41.33 52.67 -2.13
N GLY A 312 41.87 53.49 -1.22
CA GLY A 312 43.15 54.18 -1.41
C GLY A 312 43.03 55.62 -1.89
N SER A 313 41.82 56.13 -2.10
CA SER A 313 41.58 57.55 -2.27
C SER A 313 41.41 58.27 -0.93
N ILE A 314 41.14 59.58 -1.00
CA ILE A 314 40.78 60.40 0.15
C ILE A 314 39.50 61.17 -0.21
N LEU A 315 38.45 60.96 0.57
CA LEU A 315 37.20 61.69 0.47
C LEU A 315 37.31 62.99 1.25
N ARG A 316 36.97 64.10 0.59
CA ARG A 316 37.04 65.45 1.14
C ARG A 316 35.69 66.10 1.01
N LEU A 317 35.15 66.55 2.14
CA LEU A 317 34.02 67.45 2.16
C LEU A 317 34.45 68.81 1.61
N GLN A 318 33.64 69.38 0.73
CA GLN A 318 33.82 70.71 0.18
C GLN A 318 32.50 71.48 0.29
N PRO A 319 32.53 72.77 0.68
CA PRO A 319 31.36 73.63 0.57
C PRO A 319 31.00 73.82 -0.91
N SER A 320 29.71 73.69 -1.24
CA SER A 320 29.21 73.77 -2.62
C SER A 320 28.60 75.14 -2.96
N SER A 321 28.31 75.97 -1.96
CA SER A 321 27.79 77.34 -2.09
C SER A 321 28.62 78.30 -1.25
N GLU A 322 28.65 79.59 -1.62
CA GLU A 322 29.23 80.66 -0.79
C GLU A 322 28.48 80.83 0.55
N GLU A 323 27.22 80.35 0.63
CA GLU A 323 26.40 80.35 1.84
C GLU A 323 26.81 79.26 2.84
N ALA A 324 27.65 78.30 2.41
CA ALA A 324 28.08 77.19 3.24
C ALA A 324 29.12 77.64 4.27
N MET A 325 28.93 77.22 5.52
CA MET A 325 29.84 77.57 6.61
C MET A 325 31.20 76.87 6.46
N GLU A 326 32.25 77.51 6.96
CA GLU A 326 33.58 76.92 7.05
C GLU A 326 33.56 75.61 7.84
N LEU A 327 34.10 74.53 7.25
CA LEU A 327 34.07 73.17 7.81
C LEU A 327 34.74 73.05 9.19
N SER A 328 35.62 73.99 9.56
CA SER A 328 36.26 74.05 10.88
C SER A 328 35.28 74.34 12.02
N LYS A 329 34.13 74.95 11.70
CA LYS A 329 33.06 75.31 12.64
C LYS A 329 31.90 74.29 12.66
N CYS A 330 31.94 73.31 11.76
CA CYS A 330 30.90 72.28 11.65
C CYS A 330 31.24 71.06 12.52
N SER A 331 30.20 70.42 13.07
CA SER A 331 30.33 69.08 13.63
C SER A 331 30.14 68.06 12.51
N ILE A 332 31.10 67.17 12.33
CA ILE A 332 31.14 66.22 11.21
C ILE A 332 31.21 64.81 11.77
N GLN A 333 30.43 63.89 11.19
CA GLN A 333 30.51 62.48 11.54
C GLN A 333 30.26 61.59 10.32
N TRP A 334 31.15 60.61 10.11
CA TRP A 334 31.07 59.64 9.02
C TRP A 334 30.39 58.33 9.42
N PHE A 335 29.74 57.72 8.43
CA PHE A 335 28.94 56.51 8.58
C PHE A 335 29.07 55.62 7.35
N ARG A 336 28.93 54.30 7.57
CA ARG A 336 28.79 53.29 6.51
C ARG A 336 27.32 52.92 6.40
N LEU A 337 26.78 52.91 5.19
CA LEU A 337 25.44 52.40 4.94
C LEU A 337 25.52 50.90 4.62
N SER A 338 24.62 50.11 5.21
CA SER A 338 24.52 48.69 4.88
C SER A 338 23.98 48.49 3.46
N SER A 339 24.57 47.54 2.73
CA SER A 339 24.11 47.17 1.38
C SER A 339 22.79 46.38 1.39
N GLN A 340 22.35 45.90 2.56
CA GLN A 340 21.23 44.96 2.74
C GLN A 340 20.11 45.53 3.61
N CYS A 341 20.34 46.62 4.33
CA CYS A 341 19.38 47.22 5.24
C CYS A 341 19.56 48.74 5.29
N SER A 342 18.53 49.51 5.61
CA SER A 342 18.60 50.95 5.87
C SER A 342 19.40 51.32 7.13
N ARG A 343 20.10 50.35 7.73
CA ARG A 343 20.89 50.54 8.94
C ARG A 343 22.17 51.31 8.60
N ARG A 344 22.36 52.40 9.32
CA ARG A 344 23.53 53.26 9.28
C ARG A 344 24.50 52.87 10.39
N GLU A 345 25.73 52.53 10.04
CA GLU A 345 26.80 52.15 10.96
C GLU A 345 27.71 53.35 11.22
N LEU A 346 27.89 53.72 12.49
CA LEU A 346 28.76 54.81 12.91
C LEU A 346 30.23 54.43 12.74
N ILE A 347 31.02 55.28 12.08
CA ILE A 347 32.48 55.13 12.03
C ILE A 347 33.09 55.89 13.22
N SER A 348 33.25 55.21 14.35
CA SER A 348 33.73 55.83 15.60
C SER A 348 35.09 56.52 15.39
N GLY A 349 35.17 57.79 15.77
CA GLY A 349 36.38 58.62 15.62
C GLY A 349 36.59 59.25 14.24
N ALA A 350 35.76 58.95 13.23
CA ALA A 350 35.79 59.64 11.94
C ALA A 350 34.94 60.91 11.99
N ASN A 351 35.51 61.96 12.59
CA ASN A 351 34.83 63.22 12.88
C ASN A 351 35.48 64.44 12.19
N LYS A 352 36.16 64.21 11.07
CA LYS A 352 36.90 65.23 10.31
C LYS A 352 36.27 65.43 8.94
N SER A 353 36.55 66.58 8.33
CA SER A 353 36.14 66.89 6.95
C SER A 353 36.77 65.98 5.88
N VAL A 354 37.78 65.20 6.27
CA VAL A 354 38.53 64.30 5.41
C VAL A 354 38.45 62.89 5.97
N TYR A 355 38.07 61.94 5.12
CA TYR A 355 38.05 60.51 5.46
C TYR A 355 38.73 59.71 4.36
N ALA A 356 39.58 58.77 4.75
CA ALA A 356 40.25 57.87 3.83
C ALA A 356 39.63 56.47 3.93
N PRO A 357 38.94 55.99 2.88
CA PRO A 357 38.34 54.67 2.88
C PRO A 357 39.34 53.58 3.28
N GLU A 358 38.87 52.62 4.04
CA GLU A 358 39.59 51.41 4.47
C GLU A 358 38.91 50.14 3.93
N PRO A 359 39.51 48.95 4.07
CA PRO A 359 38.95 47.74 3.49
C PRO A 359 37.49 47.43 3.89
N TYR A 360 37.04 47.81 5.10
CA TYR A 360 35.62 47.63 5.50
C TYR A 360 34.63 48.58 4.81
N ASP A 361 35.12 49.63 4.14
CA ASP A 361 34.26 50.54 3.38
C ASP A 361 33.96 50.01 1.97
N VAL A 362 34.71 49.01 1.49
CA VAL A 362 34.55 48.45 0.14
C VAL A 362 33.13 47.91 -0.05
N GLY A 363 32.50 48.27 -1.17
CA GLY A 363 31.12 47.89 -1.48
C GLY A 363 30.06 48.61 -0.65
N ARG A 364 30.44 49.52 0.27
CA ARG A 364 29.51 50.33 1.06
C ARG A 364 29.41 51.75 0.51
N ILE A 365 28.24 52.37 0.69
CA ILE A 365 28.07 53.81 0.48
C ILE A 365 28.47 54.51 1.78
N LEU A 366 29.31 55.53 1.68
CA LEU A 366 29.69 56.33 2.83
C LEU A 366 28.80 57.57 2.91
N GLN A 367 28.33 57.87 4.12
CA GLN A 367 27.49 59.00 4.42
C GLN A 367 28.16 59.87 5.48
N VAL A 368 28.00 61.17 5.36
CA VAL A 368 28.51 62.13 6.33
C VAL A 368 27.40 63.09 6.75
N ASP A 369 27.23 63.20 8.07
CA ASP A 369 26.40 64.23 8.68
C ASP A 369 27.26 65.45 8.97
N ILE A 370 26.72 66.62 8.63
CA ILE A 370 27.34 67.92 8.85
C ILE A 370 26.31 68.76 9.60
N ILE A 371 26.65 69.16 10.82
CA ILE A 371 25.81 70.02 11.64
C ILE A 371 26.45 71.41 11.68
N SER A 372 25.74 72.39 11.14
CA SER A 372 26.13 73.82 11.12
C SER A 372 24.98 74.67 11.65
N ASN A 373 25.21 75.50 12.68
CA ASN A 373 24.19 76.36 13.31
C ASN A 373 22.89 75.64 13.71
N GLY A 374 22.97 74.38 14.13
CA GLY A 374 21.81 73.56 14.50
C GLY A 374 21.03 72.95 13.32
N GLN A 375 21.38 73.30 12.08
CA GLN A 375 20.87 72.65 10.88
C GLN A 375 21.75 71.45 10.49
N LYS A 376 21.10 70.36 10.09
CA LYS A 376 21.76 69.12 9.67
C LYS A 376 21.71 68.98 8.15
N SER A 377 22.88 68.88 7.53
CA SER A 377 23.05 68.49 6.13
C SER A 377 23.65 67.08 6.08
N THR A 378 23.23 66.30 5.08
CA THR A 378 23.70 64.93 4.89
C THR A 378 24.20 64.77 3.46
N VAL A 379 25.39 64.21 3.30
CA VAL A 379 26.01 63.97 1.98
C VAL A 379 26.43 62.51 1.91
N THR A 380 26.29 61.90 0.73
CA THR A 380 26.71 60.53 0.48
C THR A 380 27.67 60.43 -0.69
N THR A 381 28.47 59.37 -0.75
CA THR A 381 29.21 59.02 -1.96
C THR A 381 28.23 58.69 -3.08
N THR A 382 28.58 59.07 -4.32
CA THR A 382 27.75 58.83 -5.52
C THR A 382 27.63 57.35 -5.88
N SER A 383 28.61 56.55 -5.49
CA SER A 383 28.64 55.10 -5.67
C SER A 383 29.25 54.40 -4.44
N PRO A 384 29.06 53.07 -4.32
CA PRO A 384 29.77 52.29 -3.32
C PRO A 384 31.28 52.33 -3.53
N ILE A 385 32.06 52.28 -2.44
CA ILE A 385 33.51 52.34 -2.54
C ILE A 385 34.04 51.16 -3.34
N GLN A 386 34.78 51.44 -4.41
CA GLN A 386 35.34 50.42 -5.28
C GLN A 386 36.59 49.78 -4.65
N PRO A 387 36.80 48.47 -4.86
CA PRO A 387 38.02 47.81 -4.42
C PRO A 387 39.25 48.36 -5.15
N ALA A 388 40.41 48.31 -4.49
CA ALA A 388 41.68 48.68 -5.12
C ALA A 388 42.14 47.58 -6.09
N VAL A 389 42.33 47.94 -7.36
CA VAL A 389 42.75 47.00 -8.42
C VAL A 389 44.06 46.30 -8.02
N GLY A 390 44.06 44.97 -8.05
CA GLY A 390 45.24 44.15 -7.75
C GLY A 390 45.66 44.12 -6.27
N LEU A 391 44.87 44.65 -5.34
CA LEU A 391 45.13 44.53 -3.90
C LEU A 391 44.96 43.08 -3.42
N GLU A 392 43.92 42.38 -3.88
CA GLU A 392 43.65 40.99 -3.49
C GLU A 392 44.81 40.05 -3.86
N SER A 393 45.23 40.06 -5.13
CA SER A 393 46.41 39.32 -5.62
C SER A 393 47.68 39.64 -4.80
N TYR A 394 47.85 40.91 -4.42
CA TYR A 394 48.99 41.32 -3.60
C TYR A 394 48.91 40.73 -2.19
N VAL A 395 47.75 40.80 -1.54
CA VAL A 395 47.53 40.20 -0.22
C VAL A 395 47.72 38.67 -0.27
N GLU A 396 47.28 38.00 -1.32
CA GLU A 396 47.56 36.56 -1.51
C GLU A 396 49.06 36.25 -1.67
N SER A 397 49.81 37.15 -2.32
CA SER A 397 51.26 36.98 -2.41
C SER A 397 51.95 37.11 -1.04
N LEU A 398 51.43 37.98 -0.17
CA LEU A 398 51.94 38.23 1.18
C LEU A 398 51.52 37.14 2.18
N SER A 399 50.31 36.58 2.04
CA SER A 399 49.78 35.51 2.91
C SER A 399 50.60 34.21 2.84
N ARG A 400 51.28 33.97 1.71
CA ARG A 400 52.21 32.83 1.54
C ARG A 400 53.45 32.93 2.43
N LYS A 401 53.85 34.14 2.83
CA LYS A 401 54.98 34.37 3.75
C LYS A 401 54.53 34.15 5.19
N SER A 402 55.41 33.61 6.05
CA SER A 402 55.10 33.44 7.48
C SER A 402 55.01 34.77 8.24
N ASN A 403 55.72 35.79 7.74
CA ASN A 403 55.71 37.15 8.23
C ASN A 403 55.90 38.11 7.06
N SER A 404 55.01 39.07 6.92
CA SER A 404 55.15 40.18 5.96
C SER A 404 55.63 41.43 6.68
N GLU A 405 56.51 42.17 6.02
CA GLU A 405 57.21 43.32 6.58
C GLU A 405 56.85 44.59 5.81
N PHE A 406 56.52 45.65 6.53
CA PHE A 406 56.12 46.93 6.00
C PHE A 406 56.96 48.05 6.62
N SER A 407 57.52 48.91 5.78
CA SER A 407 58.21 50.12 6.19
C SER A 407 57.18 51.18 6.60
N VAL A 408 57.29 51.70 7.82
CA VAL A 408 56.33 52.66 8.38
C VAL A 408 57.00 53.76 9.19
N VAL A 409 56.37 54.93 9.27
CA VAL A 409 56.74 56.01 10.19
C VAL A 409 55.65 56.17 11.24
N ILE A 410 56.03 56.35 12.50
CA ILE A 410 55.07 56.61 13.58
C ILE A 410 54.73 58.10 13.57
N SER A 411 53.49 58.47 13.25
CA SER A 411 53.03 59.87 13.33
C SER A 411 52.44 60.19 14.70
N GLN A 412 51.76 59.23 15.33
CA GLN A 412 51.24 59.37 16.68
C GLN A 412 51.50 58.12 17.51
N MET A 413 51.74 58.34 18.80
CA MET A 413 51.83 57.30 19.81
C MET A 413 50.95 57.70 20.99
N ASN A 414 50.02 56.83 21.38
CA ASN A 414 49.05 57.06 22.46
C ASN A 414 48.28 58.38 22.31
N GLY A 415 47.88 58.71 21.08
CA GLY A 415 47.12 59.93 20.76
C GLY A 415 47.93 61.23 20.76
N ARG A 416 49.25 61.17 21.00
CA ARG A 416 50.15 62.33 20.93
C ARG A 416 51.03 62.24 19.69
N ASN A 417 51.32 63.40 19.08
CA ASN A 417 52.24 63.46 17.94
C ASN A 417 53.62 62.93 18.34
N TYR A 418 54.17 62.06 17.50
CA TYR A 418 55.47 61.47 17.70
C TYR A 418 56.51 62.26 16.88
N SER A 419 57.47 62.89 17.53
CA SER A 419 58.40 63.84 16.90
C SER A 419 59.44 63.21 15.98
N SER A 420 59.68 61.90 16.09
CA SER A 420 60.71 61.21 15.32
C SER A 420 60.16 60.65 14.01
N HIS A 421 60.74 61.10 12.90
CA HIS A 421 60.40 60.67 11.54
C HIS A 421 61.19 59.42 11.10
N SER A 422 61.77 58.67 12.04
CA SER A 422 62.56 57.49 11.68
C SER A 422 61.70 56.36 11.15
N ALA A 423 62.18 55.67 10.10
CA ALA A 423 61.56 54.45 9.62
C ALA A 423 61.56 53.35 10.71
N HIS A 424 60.43 52.66 10.80
CA HIS A 424 60.18 51.50 11.63
C HIS A 424 59.72 50.36 10.72
N LEU A 425 59.83 49.13 11.23
CA LEU A 425 59.39 47.94 10.55
C LEU A 425 58.16 47.39 11.28
N LEU A 426 57.02 47.38 10.59
CA LEU A 426 55.82 46.67 11.01
C LEU A 426 55.83 45.27 10.42
N ARG A 427 55.84 44.25 11.27
CA ARG A 427 55.74 42.86 10.89
C ARG A 427 54.33 42.35 11.20
N VAL A 428 53.63 41.92 10.17
CA VAL A 428 52.32 41.26 10.26
C VAL A 428 52.54 39.76 10.07
N GLY A 429 52.46 39.01 11.17
CA GLY A 429 52.66 37.57 11.19
C GLY A 429 51.36 36.81 11.41
N LYS A 430 51.40 35.48 11.23
CA LYS A 430 50.22 34.62 11.36
C LYS A 430 49.55 34.65 12.73
N MET A 431 50.29 34.91 13.81
CA MET A 431 49.75 34.89 15.18
C MET A 431 49.86 36.22 15.93
N ARG A 432 50.61 37.19 15.39
CA ARG A 432 50.95 38.43 16.10
C ARG A 432 51.39 39.54 15.16
N MET A 433 51.30 40.77 15.65
CA MET A 433 51.92 41.94 15.02
C MET A 433 53.08 42.44 15.87
N LYS A 434 54.13 42.96 15.20
CA LYS A 434 55.31 43.53 15.87
C LYS A 434 55.74 44.81 15.18
N LEU A 435 55.98 45.87 15.94
CA LEU A 435 56.59 47.10 15.48
C LEU A 435 57.99 47.26 16.11
N SER A 436 59.00 47.48 15.28
CA SER A 436 60.39 47.63 15.74
C SER A 436 61.15 48.72 14.99
N LYS A 437 62.17 49.28 15.64
CA LYS A 437 63.19 50.14 15.03
C LYS A 437 64.54 49.44 15.19
N GLY A 438 65.04 48.82 14.12
CA GLY A 438 66.18 47.92 14.21
C GLY A 438 65.94 46.80 15.24
N TRP A 439 66.83 46.69 16.22
CA TRP A 439 66.74 45.69 17.30
C TRP A 439 65.72 46.05 18.40
N ILE A 440 65.31 47.32 18.51
CA ILE A 440 64.39 47.80 19.56
C ILE A 440 62.94 47.49 19.16
N THR A 441 62.24 46.73 20.00
CA THR A 441 60.80 46.46 19.83
C THR A 441 59.98 47.56 20.50
N LYS A 442 59.11 48.24 19.75
CA LYS A 442 58.19 49.26 20.25
C LYS A 442 56.88 48.65 20.76
N ALA A 443 56.36 47.66 20.05
CA ALA A 443 55.20 46.87 20.43
C ALA A 443 55.27 45.48 19.80
N ARG A 444 54.70 44.48 20.48
CA ARG A 444 54.62 43.10 20.02
C ARG A 444 53.51 42.40 20.79
N ASP A 445 52.40 42.15 20.11
CA ASP A 445 51.22 41.56 20.74
C ASP A 445 50.56 40.55 19.80
N ALA A 446 50.05 39.47 20.38
CA ALA A 446 49.26 38.47 19.66
C ALA A 446 47.87 39.04 19.33
N TYR A 447 47.21 38.47 18.33
CA TYR A 447 45.84 38.86 18.00
C TYR A 447 44.92 38.59 19.20
N SER A 448 44.13 39.60 19.59
CA SER A 448 43.23 39.54 20.74
C SER A 448 41.94 40.31 20.44
N SER A 449 40.79 39.68 20.68
CA SER A 449 39.47 40.27 20.45
C SER A 449 39.10 41.39 21.41
N THR A 450 39.70 41.42 22.61
CA THR A 450 39.29 42.32 23.71
C THR A 450 40.13 43.57 23.84
N SER A 451 41.34 43.57 23.25
CA SER A 451 42.36 44.59 23.52
C SER A 451 43.05 45.14 22.28
N MET A 452 42.98 44.43 21.15
CA MET A 452 43.64 44.82 19.92
C MET A 452 42.63 45.42 18.96
N GLN A 453 42.94 46.57 18.40
CA GLN A 453 42.10 47.24 17.40
C GLN A 453 42.96 47.65 16.22
N LEU A 454 42.42 47.51 15.01
CA LEU A 454 43.13 47.86 13.80
C LEU A 454 42.16 48.32 12.71
N CYS A 455 42.40 49.51 12.19
CA CYS A 455 41.58 50.14 11.15
C CYS A 455 42.37 51.18 10.37
N GLY A 456 41.75 51.74 9.34
CA GLY A 456 42.25 52.96 8.71
C GLY A 456 42.33 54.11 9.71
N PHE A 457 43.28 55.04 9.54
CA PHE A 457 43.33 56.22 10.40
C PHE A 457 42.14 57.15 10.13
N ARG A 458 41.40 57.49 11.19
CA ARG A 458 40.14 58.27 11.13
C ARG A 458 40.31 59.75 11.47
N GLY A 459 41.50 60.17 11.90
CA GLY A 459 41.78 61.55 12.34
C GLY A 459 42.00 62.58 11.23
N GLY A 460 41.70 62.24 9.98
CA GLY A 460 41.77 63.14 8.83
C GLY A 460 43.18 63.50 8.36
N GLY A 461 43.26 64.50 7.48
CA GLY A 461 44.51 65.00 6.90
C GLY A 461 44.94 64.29 5.61
N ASN A 462 45.94 64.87 4.94
CA ASN A 462 46.39 64.41 3.61
C ASN A 462 47.08 63.04 3.63
N LEU A 463 47.55 62.60 4.79
CA LEU A 463 48.21 61.30 4.96
C LEU A 463 47.25 60.20 5.41
N ALA A 464 45.96 60.48 5.60
CA ALA A 464 44.98 59.52 6.10
C ALA A 464 44.90 58.25 5.21
N GLY A 465 45.03 58.40 3.89
CA GLY A 465 45.06 57.28 2.93
C GLY A 465 46.23 56.31 3.16
N LYS A 466 47.37 56.83 3.62
CA LYS A 466 48.58 56.05 3.93
C LYS A 466 48.67 55.66 5.40
N SER A 467 47.77 56.14 6.24
CA SER A 467 47.84 55.97 7.68
C SER A 467 46.88 54.88 8.17
N LEU A 468 47.35 54.02 9.08
CA LEU A 468 46.50 53.11 9.83
C LEU A 468 46.57 53.42 11.32
N PHE A 469 45.48 53.12 12.02
CA PHE A 469 45.45 53.13 13.48
C PHE A 469 45.57 51.69 13.98
N TRP A 470 46.52 51.47 14.89
CA TRP A 470 46.72 50.19 15.54
C TRP A 470 46.82 50.38 17.06
N GLN A 471 45.85 49.83 17.77
CA GLN A 471 45.94 49.62 19.21
C GLN A 471 46.48 48.21 19.45
N SER A 472 47.69 48.12 19.98
CA SER A 472 48.34 46.83 20.27
C SER A 472 47.71 46.16 21.50
N ARG A 473 47.47 46.98 22.53
CA ARG A 473 46.81 46.64 23.79
C ARG A 473 46.24 47.91 24.41
N LYS A 474 45.39 47.77 25.43
CA LYS A 474 44.83 48.91 26.16
C LYS A 474 45.96 49.84 26.65
N GLY A 475 45.83 51.14 26.37
CA GLY A 475 46.82 52.16 26.72
C GLY A 475 48.04 52.24 25.79
N GLN A 476 48.14 51.39 24.76
CA GLN A 476 49.21 51.43 23.76
C GLN A 476 48.66 51.43 22.32
N SER A 477 48.71 52.60 21.68
CA SER A 477 48.25 52.79 20.31
C SER A 477 49.23 53.57 19.45
N PHE A 478 49.17 53.33 18.15
CA PHE A 478 50.02 53.93 17.15
C PHE A 478 49.20 54.37 15.95
N VAL A 479 49.61 55.49 15.35
CA VAL A 479 49.23 55.84 13.98
C VAL A 479 50.47 55.64 13.12
N LEU A 480 50.38 54.70 12.20
CA LEU A 480 51.49 54.27 11.34
C LEU A 480 51.24 54.75 9.92
N VAL A 481 52.20 55.50 9.37
CA VAL A 481 52.17 56.02 8.00
C VAL A 481 53.01 55.11 7.12
N PHE A 482 52.40 54.56 6.07
CA PHE A 482 53.02 53.67 5.09
C PHE A 482 53.58 54.45 3.91
N GLU A 483 54.42 53.79 3.11
CA GLU A 483 54.95 54.35 1.87
C GLU A 483 53.84 54.61 0.83
N SER A 484 52.86 53.71 0.76
CA SER A 484 51.70 53.83 -0.14
C SER A 484 50.39 53.39 0.52
N GLU A 485 49.29 53.83 -0.07
CA GLU A 485 47.93 53.45 0.29
C GLU A 485 47.70 51.95 0.06
N ARG A 486 48.35 51.37 -0.97
CA ARG A 486 48.31 49.93 -1.24
C ARG A 486 48.95 49.13 -0.11
N GLU A 487 50.12 49.53 0.38
CA GLU A 487 50.80 48.89 1.51
C GLU A 487 49.95 48.98 2.80
N ARG A 488 49.37 50.16 3.07
CA ARG A 488 48.47 50.38 4.21
C ARG A 488 47.27 49.43 4.16
N ASN A 489 46.59 49.36 3.03
CA ASN A 489 45.42 48.51 2.87
C ASN A 489 45.79 47.01 2.89
N ALA A 490 46.90 46.63 2.28
CA ALA A 490 47.39 45.25 2.30
C ALA A 490 47.72 44.79 3.72
N ALA A 491 48.38 45.64 4.52
CA ALA A 491 48.68 45.36 5.91
C ALA A 491 47.39 45.17 6.74
N ILE A 492 46.35 46.00 6.53
CA ILE A 492 45.06 45.86 7.22
C ILE A 492 44.39 44.53 6.86
N VAL A 493 44.22 44.23 5.57
CA VAL A 493 43.55 42.99 5.12
C VAL A 493 44.33 41.76 5.61
N LEU A 494 45.66 41.78 5.51
CA LEU A 494 46.50 40.67 5.94
C LEU A 494 46.41 40.43 7.46
N ALA A 495 46.44 41.49 8.28
CA ALA A 495 46.33 41.34 9.73
C ALA A 495 44.96 40.80 10.13
N ARG A 496 43.88 41.28 9.47
CA ARG A 496 42.52 40.77 9.69
C ARG A 496 42.39 39.30 9.32
N ARG A 497 42.97 38.88 8.20
CA ARG A 497 42.97 37.49 7.76
C ARG A 497 43.69 36.59 8.76
N HIS A 498 44.90 36.95 9.18
CA HIS A 498 45.65 36.19 10.17
C HIS A 498 44.99 36.17 11.55
N ALA A 499 44.35 37.27 11.97
CA ALA A 499 43.55 37.30 13.18
C ALA A 499 42.36 36.34 13.08
N LEU A 500 41.67 36.31 11.92
CA LEU A 500 40.57 35.39 11.68
C LEU A 500 41.02 33.92 11.71
N ASP A 501 42.19 33.60 11.15
CA ASP A 501 42.82 32.28 11.26
C ASP A 501 43.09 31.88 12.73
N CYS A 502 43.23 32.88 13.62
CA CYS A 502 43.34 32.72 15.08
C CYS A 502 41.99 32.79 15.81
N ASN A 503 40.85 32.76 15.10
CA ASN A 503 39.50 32.96 15.63
C ASN A 503 39.28 34.33 16.32
N VAL A 504 39.99 35.37 15.88
CA VAL A 504 39.89 36.74 16.40
C VAL A 504 39.35 37.67 15.32
N VAL A 505 38.25 38.35 15.62
CA VAL A 505 37.75 39.44 14.75
C VAL A 505 38.50 40.73 15.09
N LEU A 506 39.48 41.07 14.27
CA LEU A 506 40.26 42.31 14.40
C LEU A 506 39.60 43.46 13.63
N ALA A 507 39.06 44.44 14.35
CA ALA A 507 38.36 45.58 13.76
C ALA A 507 38.79 46.92 14.39
N GLY A 508 38.28 48.04 13.85
CA GLY A 508 38.47 49.34 14.46
C GLY A 508 37.61 49.53 15.72
N PRO A 509 37.78 50.66 16.42
CA PRO A 509 36.91 51.04 17.53
C PRO A 509 35.43 51.06 17.10
N ASP A 510 34.59 50.36 17.86
CA ASP A 510 33.12 50.25 17.71
C ASP A 510 32.62 49.75 16.34
N ASP A 511 33.48 49.18 15.50
CA ASP A 511 33.04 48.56 14.26
C ASP A 511 32.27 47.27 14.57
N GLN A 512 31.08 47.12 13.99
CA GLN A 512 30.33 45.87 14.09
C GLN A 512 30.99 44.81 13.21
N ALA A 513 31.29 43.66 13.81
CA ALA A 513 31.83 42.50 13.12
C ALA A 513 30.87 42.03 12.02
N SER A 514 31.03 42.55 10.81
CA SER A 514 30.39 41.99 9.63
C SER A 514 31.35 40.96 9.02
N LEU A 515 30.88 39.72 8.86
CA LEU A 515 31.62 38.57 8.31
C LEU A 515 32.02 38.70 6.82
N TYR A 516 32.16 39.91 6.29
CA TYR A 516 32.50 40.12 4.89
C TYR A 516 34.02 40.13 4.73
N LEU A 517 34.54 39.01 4.23
CA LEU A 517 35.88 38.89 3.68
C LEU A 517 35.88 39.57 2.30
N LEU A 518 36.67 40.65 2.22
CA LEU A 518 36.99 41.50 1.06
C LEU A 518 35.93 42.51 0.62
#